data_AF-A0A0F9PYD0-F1
#
_entry.id   AF-A0A0F9PYD0-F1
#
_cell.length_a   1.000
_cell.length_b   1.000
_cell.length_c   1.000
_cell.angle_alpha   90.00
_cell.angle_beta   90.00
_cell.angle_gamma   90.00
#
_symmetry.space_group_name_H-M   'P 1'
#
loop_
_entity.id
_entity.type
_entity.pdbx_description
1 polymer ?
#
loop_
_entity_poly.entity_id
_entity_poly.type
_entity_poly.pdbx_seq_one_letter_code
_entity_poly.pdbx_strand_id
1 'polypeptide(L)' 'MTRQEHLEWCKERALEYVKQGDITQAYTSMASNLGKHPETAKHAGIALGMALLMFGNLDTSDKMQRFIEGFN' A
#
# COMPACT_ATOMS: atom_id res chain seq x y z
N MET A 1 6.65 9.93 -14.38
CA MET A 1 6.38 8.49 -14.28
C MET A 1 4.99 8.22 -14.78
N THR A 2 4.77 7.10 -15.45
CA THR A 2 3.44 6.62 -15.85
C THR A 2 2.66 6.16 -14.62
N ARG A 3 1.34 5.91 -14.78
CA ARG A 3 0.53 5.23 -13.75
C ARG A 3 1.20 3.97 -13.22
N GLN A 4 1.72 3.11 -14.10
CA GLN A 4 2.32 1.84 -13.72
C GLN A 4 3.62 2.05 -12.94
N GLU A 5 4.50 2.92 -13.44
CA GLU A 5 5.76 3.24 -12.75
C GLU A 5 5.50 3.84 -11.37
N HIS A 6 4.46 4.66 -11.20
CA HIS A 6 4.08 5.18 -9.90
C HIS A 6 3.55 4.10 -8.96
N LEU A 7 2.74 3.17 -9.46
CA LEU A 7 2.25 2.05 -8.66
C LEU A 7 3.40 1.18 -8.15
N GLU A 8 4.35 0.82 -9.03
CA GLU A 8 5.52 0.03 -8.63
C GLU A 8 6.38 0.79 -7.61
N TRP A 9 6.62 2.09 -7.82
CA TRP A 9 7.31 2.93 -6.85
C TRP A 9 6.60 2.99 -5.49
N CYS A 10 5.26 3.06 -5.47
CA CYS A 10 4.49 3.02 -4.24
C CYS A 10 4.65 1.67 -3.52
N LYS A 11 4.58 0.56 -4.26
CA LYS A 11 4.72 -0.81 -3.73
C LYS A 11 6.10 -1.02 -3.12
N GLU A 12 7.17 -0.72 -3.85
CA GLU A 12 8.55 -0.87 -3.38
C GLU A 12 8.76 -0.17 -2.03
N ARG A 13 8.31 1.08 -1.93
CA ARG A 13 8.43 1.86 -0.69
C ARG A 13 7.63 1.28 0.46
N ALA A 14 6.42 0.77 0.21
CA ALA A 14 5.61 0.14 1.24
C ALA A 14 6.24 -1.18 1.71
N LEU A 15 6.82 -1.97 0.80
CA LEU A 15 7.49 -3.23 1.11
C LEU A 15 8.73 -3.06 1.98
N GLU A 16 9.44 -1.94 1.91
CA GLU A 16 10.55 -1.66 2.84
C GLU A 16 10.10 -1.57 4.30
N TYR A 17 8.91 -1.06 4.56
CA TYR A 17 8.33 -1.05 5.91
C TYR A 17 7.84 -2.44 6.33
N VAL A 18 7.32 -3.24 5.39
CA VAL A 18 6.96 -4.64 5.64
C VAL A 18 8.17 -5.46 6.11
N LYS A 19 9.34 -5.27 5.46
CA LYS A 19 10.61 -5.92 5.84
C LYS A 19 11.06 -5.53 7.25
N GLN A 20 10.71 -4.33 7.71
CA GLN A 20 11.01 -3.83 9.05
C GLN A 20 9.96 -4.25 10.10
N GLY A 21 8.88 -4.91 9.69
CA GLY A 21 7.76 -5.26 10.56
C GLY A 21 6.83 -4.08 10.89
N ASP A 22 7.00 -2.93 10.25
CA ASP A 22 6.17 -1.75 10.47
C ASP A 22 4.96 -1.75 9.52
N ILE A 23 3.94 -2.50 9.91
CA ILE A 23 2.73 -2.73 9.13
C ILE A 23 1.92 -1.45 8.95
N THR A 24 1.80 -0.67 10.01
CA THR A 24 1.10 0.62 9.97
C THR A 24 1.79 1.55 8.98
N GLN A 25 3.13 1.66 9.05
CA GLN A 25 3.88 2.52 8.16
C GLN A 25 3.88 2.02 6.71
N ALA A 26 3.85 0.71 6.49
CA ALA A 26 3.68 0.15 5.15
C ALA A 26 2.39 0.64 4.48
N TYR A 27 1.27 0.55 5.19
CA TYR A 27 -0.02 1.02 4.68
C TYR A 27 -0.09 2.55 4.52
N THR A 28 0.34 3.31 5.52
CA THR A 28 0.28 4.79 5.46
C THR A 28 1.20 5.33 4.36
N SER A 29 2.38 4.73 4.15
CA SER A 29 3.27 5.04 3.03
C SER A 29 2.58 4.78 1.70
N MET A 30 1.94 3.62 1.51
CA MET A 30 1.22 3.29 0.28
C MET A 30 0.11 4.32 0.00
N ALA A 31 -0.76 4.57 0.98
CA ALA A 31 -1.89 5.51 0.85
C ALA A 31 -1.43 6.94 0.53
N SER A 32 -0.38 7.42 1.22
CA SER A 32 0.18 8.76 0.97
C SER A 32 0.85 8.86 -0.40
N ASN A 33 1.62 7.83 -0.80
CA ASN A 33 2.34 7.84 -2.06
C ASN A 33 1.40 7.82 -3.26
N LEU A 34 0.33 7.01 -3.25
CA LEU A 34 -0.67 6.98 -4.32
C LEU A 34 -1.29 8.35 -4.59
N GLY A 35 -1.46 9.17 -3.55
CA GLY A 35 -1.97 10.55 -3.63
C GLY A 35 -1.06 11.52 -4.40
N LYS A 36 0.20 11.16 -4.67
CA LYS A 36 1.19 12.03 -5.35
C LYS A 36 1.09 12.00 -6.87
N HIS A 37 0.26 11.12 -7.44
CA HIS A 37 0.06 11.04 -8.88
C HIS A 37 -1.43 11.07 -9.24
N PRO A 38 -1.87 11.90 -10.20
CA PRO A 38 -3.29 12.06 -10.53
C PRO A 38 -4.01 10.75 -10.88
N GLU A 39 -3.33 9.85 -11.60
CA GLU A 39 -3.94 8.59 -12.07
C GLU A 39 -4.07 7.50 -10.98
N THR A 40 -3.43 7.69 -9.81
CA THR A 40 -3.50 6.73 -8.69
C THR A 40 -4.09 7.34 -7.42
N ALA A 41 -4.28 8.66 -7.36
CA ALA A 41 -4.69 9.37 -6.14
C ALA A 41 -6.05 8.94 -5.58
N LYS A 42 -6.92 8.33 -6.41
CA LYS A 42 -8.25 7.86 -6.03
C LYS A 42 -8.39 6.34 -6.08
N HIS A 43 -7.28 5.62 -5.92
CA HIS A 43 -7.28 4.16 -6.01
C HIS A 43 -8.20 3.52 -4.95
N ALA A 44 -9.25 2.81 -5.39
CA ALA A 44 -10.27 2.23 -4.52
C ALA A 44 -9.70 1.24 -3.48
N GLY A 45 -8.57 0.59 -3.80
CA GLY A 45 -7.85 -0.30 -2.89
C GLY A 45 -7.44 0.34 -1.55
N ILE A 46 -7.36 1.68 -1.45
CA ILE A 46 -7.07 2.35 -0.18
C ILE A 46 -8.25 2.27 0.78
N ALA A 47 -9.49 2.50 0.34
CA ALA A 47 -10.65 2.36 1.22
C ALA A 47 -10.78 0.92 1.74
N LEU A 48 -10.57 -0.07 0.86
CA LEU A 48 -10.56 -1.49 1.22
C LEU A 48 -9.41 -1.80 2.21
N GLY A 49 -8.20 -1.32 1.94
CA GLY A 49 -7.05 -1.51 2.82
C GLY A 49 -7.25 -0.96 4.21
N MET A 50 -7.85 0.22 4.35
CA MET A 50 -8.18 0.80 5.65
C MET A 50 -9.12 -0.12 6.43
N ALA A 51 -10.18 -0.61 5.79
CA ALA A 51 -11.12 -1.52 6.43
C ALA A 51 -10.42 -2.82 6.88
N LEU A 52 -9.61 -3.43 6.01
CA LEU A 52 -8.88 -4.65 6.33
C LEU A 52 -7.88 -4.44 7.48
N LEU A 53 -7.18 -3.30 7.51
CA LEU A 53 -6.27 -2.94 8.61
C LEU A 53 -7.03 -2.81 9.94
N MET A 54 -8.15 -2.08 9.95
CA MET A 54 -8.96 -1.88 11.16
C MET A 54 -9.55 -3.18 11.71
N PHE A 55 -9.91 -4.13 10.84
CA PHE A 55 -10.43 -5.44 11.24
C PHE A 55 -9.34 -6.50 11.52
N GLY A 56 -8.05 -6.12 11.54
CA GLY A 56 -6.95 -7.06 11.82
C GLY A 56 -6.66 -8.04 10.68
N ASN A 57 -7.12 -7.76 9.46
CA ASN A 57 -6.84 -8.57 8.28
C ASN A 57 -5.54 -8.16 7.55
N LEU A 58 -4.88 -7.10 8.00
CA LEU A 58 -3.55 -6.67 7.56
C LEU A 58 -2.63 -6.46 8.77
N ASP A 59 -2.54 -7.44 9.67
CA ASP A 59 -1.85 -7.37 10.97
C ASP A 59 -0.47 -8.08 10.99
N THR A 60 -0.07 -8.67 9.87
CA THR A 60 1.21 -9.39 9.73
C THR A 60 1.92 -8.98 8.45
N SER A 61 3.25 -9.15 8.42
CA SER A 61 4.07 -8.82 7.25
C SER A 61 3.63 -9.57 5.99
N ASP A 62 3.30 -10.87 6.10
CA ASP A 62 2.84 -11.68 4.94
C ASP A 62 1.50 -11.16 4.38
N LYS A 63 0.50 -10.88 5.25
CA LYS A 63 -0.79 -10.34 4.80
C LYS A 63 -0.62 -8.96 4.15
N MET A 64 0.20 -8.09 4.73
CA MET A 64 0.47 -6.75 4.18
C MET A 64 1.23 -6.82 2.86
N GLN A 65 2.24 -7.69 2.74
CA GLN A 65 2.98 -7.91 1.50
C GLN A 65 2.04 -8.31 0.36
N ARG A 66 1.21 -9.34 0.58
CA ARG A 66 0.26 -9.82 -0.44
C ARG A 66 -0.74 -8.74 -0.85
N PHE A 67 -1.19 -7.94 0.12
CA PHE A 67 -2.07 -6.81 -0.15
C PHE A 67 -1.40 -5.76 -1.05
N ILE A 68 -0.15 -5.40 -0.77
CA ILE A 68 0.62 -4.42 -1.56
C ILE A 68 0.90 -4.95 -2.97
N GLU A 69 1.36 -6.20 -3.09
CA GLU A 69 1.66 -6.84 -4.38
C GLU A 69 0.41 -6.95 -5.27
N GLY A 70 -0.78 -7.06 -4.67
CA GLY A 70 -2.07 -7.12 -5.37
C GLY A 70 -2.59 -5.80 -5.96
N PHE A 71 -1.94 -4.65 -5.73
CA PHE A 71 -2.38 -3.37 -6.32
C PHE A 71 -2.12 -3.32 -7.84
N ASN A 72 -3.11 -2.90 -8.62
CA ASN A 72 -3.04 -2.82 -10.09
C ASN A 72 -3.67 -1.55 -10.66
#